data_AF-A0A5R8QNP8-F1
#
_entry.id   AF-A0A5R8QNP8-F1
#
_cell.length_a   1.000
_cell.length_b   1.000
_cell.length_c   1.000
_cell.angle_alpha   90.00
_cell.angle_beta   90.00
_cell.angle_gamma   90.00
#
_symmetry.space_group_name_H-M   'P 1'
#
loop_
_entity.id
_entity.type
_entity.pdbx_description
1 polymer ?
#
loop_
_entity_poly.entity_id
_entity_poly.type
_entity_poly.pdbx_seq_one_letter_code
_entity_poly.pdbx_strand_id
1 'polypeptide(L)'
;MAAPAEPDNRQAVSLAAILAHFAREGFARCEPRLLQPAHVFLDRSGEDFRGRLYLTSDGSGAEFCLRPEYTIPVCLDYLASAQAGEPAAFAYGGSIFRAPEHGATGDGEFLQAGLESFGRQDREAADAEILAAALEAAAAAGATALNVHIGDAGLVAAFLERLDVPAVWRRRLAAGHARGQRIADIFTPPRRNGGPDQSGVLAALTKVDPADARRLVEDLLSIAGITAVGGRSAAEIAERFLDQATLTEGAAVSNETRALAEAFFAIDGAPESASAAMRRLAADAQLDLSAALDAFDARARAIAARGLAVNDMRFSASFARHLDYYTGFVFEARHGNDCEPVIGGGRYDRLLKTLGAASDIPAVGAAIWIDRLLPNAGEA
;
A
#
# COMPACT_ATOMS: atom_id res chain seq x y z
N MET A 1 32.68 -35.88 9.84
CA MET A 1 31.36 -35.50 9.29
C MET A 1 30.63 -34.76 10.38
N ALA A 2 30.42 -33.46 10.24
CA ALA A 2 29.49 -32.74 11.10
C ALA A 2 28.10 -33.33 10.88
N ALA A 3 27.35 -33.57 11.95
CA ALA A 3 25.94 -33.93 11.85
C ALA A 3 25.23 -32.82 11.04
N PRO A 4 24.26 -33.16 10.15
CA PRO A 4 23.42 -32.13 9.57
C PRO A 4 22.76 -31.37 10.71
N ALA A 5 22.89 -30.03 10.71
CA ALA A 5 22.17 -29.20 11.67
C ALA A 5 20.68 -29.57 11.57
N GLU A 6 20.03 -29.83 12.70
CA GLU A 6 18.58 -30.02 12.72
C GLU A 6 17.93 -28.80 12.05
N PRO A 7 16.94 -28.99 11.16
CA PRO A 7 16.25 -27.86 10.55
C PRO A 7 15.67 -27.00 11.68
N ASP A 8 15.97 -25.71 11.63
CA ASP A 8 15.52 -24.74 12.62
C ASP A 8 13.99 -24.64 12.59
N ASN A 9 13.33 -25.49 13.39
CA ASN A 9 11.88 -25.64 13.44
C ASN A 9 11.18 -24.41 14.07
N ARG A 10 11.93 -23.38 14.47
CA ARG A 10 11.38 -22.17 15.12
C ARG A 10 10.35 -21.49 14.24
N GLN A 11 10.62 -21.32 12.95
CA GLN A 11 9.68 -20.65 12.04
C GLN A 11 8.35 -21.40 11.89
N ALA A 12 8.40 -22.73 11.78
CA ALA A 12 7.19 -23.54 11.70
C ALA A 12 6.39 -23.53 13.01
N VAL A 13 7.06 -23.51 14.15
CA VAL A 13 6.41 -23.34 15.48
C VAL A 13 5.75 -21.98 15.58
N SER A 14 6.43 -20.90 15.19
CA SER A 14 5.87 -19.54 15.18
C SER A 14 4.67 -19.43 14.26
N LEU A 15 4.76 -19.99 13.04
CA LEU A 15 3.65 -20.03 12.09
C LEU A 15 2.44 -20.76 12.67
N ALA A 16 2.64 -21.92 13.29
CA ALA A 16 1.58 -22.69 13.92
C ALA A 16 0.91 -21.92 15.07
N ALA A 17 1.69 -21.23 15.91
CA ALA A 17 1.20 -20.41 17.00
C ALA A 17 0.34 -19.23 16.51
N ILE A 18 0.79 -18.53 15.46
CA ILE A 18 0.06 -17.43 14.83
C ILE A 18 -1.28 -17.93 14.24
N LEU A 19 -1.25 -19.01 13.46
CA LEU A 19 -2.47 -19.57 12.86
C LEU A 19 -3.46 -20.06 13.92
N ALA A 20 -2.96 -20.66 15.01
CA ALA A 20 -3.80 -21.06 16.14
C ALA A 20 -4.43 -19.86 16.85
N HIS A 21 -3.71 -18.74 16.96
CA HIS A 21 -4.27 -17.50 17.50
C HIS A 21 -5.40 -16.97 16.60
N PHE A 22 -5.17 -16.82 15.29
CA PHE A 22 -6.20 -16.34 14.36
C PHE A 22 -7.45 -17.22 14.34
N ALA A 23 -7.29 -18.54 14.44
CA ALA A 23 -8.42 -19.46 14.52
C ALA A 23 -9.28 -19.25 15.79
N ARG A 24 -8.67 -18.93 16.94
CA ARG A 24 -9.39 -18.60 18.17
C ARG A 24 -10.16 -17.28 18.07
N GLU A 25 -9.60 -16.32 17.36
CA GLU A 25 -10.24 -15.02 17.06
C GLU A 25 -11.34 -15.13 15.97
N GLY A 26 -11.57 -16.32 15.40
CA GLY A 26 -12.66 -16.59 14.48
C GLY A 26 -12.34 -16.37 12.99
N PHE A 27 -11.07 -16.19 12.63
CA PHE A 27 -10.66 -16.08 11.23
C PHE A 27 -10.61 -17.47 10.58
N ALA A 28 -11.34 -17.63 9.47
CA ALA A 28 -11.39 -18.90 8.75
C ALA A 28 -10.09 -19.14 7.97
N ARG A 29 -9.49 -20.33 8.09
CA ARG A 29 -8.29 -20.66 7.33
C ARG A 29 -8.59 -20.76 5.83
N CYS A 30 -7.89 -19.98 5.01
CA CYS A 30 -7.83 -20.14 3.57
C CYS A 30 -6.40 -20.49 3.12
N GLU A 31 -6.27 -21.23 2.03
CA GLU A 31 -4.97 -21.55 1.40
C GLU A 31 -5.08 -21.36 -0.12
N PRO A 32 -4.88 -20.12 -0.61
CA PRO A 32 -4.88 -19.85 -2.04
C PRO A 32 -3.77 -20.62 -2.74
N ARG A 33 -3.92 -20.86 -4.05
CA ARG A 33 -2.90 -21.59 -4.83
C ARG A 33 -1.55 -20.85 -4.84
N LEU A 34 -0.46 -21.60 -4.90
CA LEU A 34 0.89 -21.03 -5.07
C LEU A 34 1.07 -20.39 -6.45
N LEU A 35 0.59 -21.06 -7.49
CA LEU A 35 0.64 -20.57 -8.86
C LEU A 35 -0.56 -19.66 -9.13
N GLN A 36 -0.28 -18.43 -9.55
CA GLN A 36 -1.27 -17.38 -9.79
C GLN A 36 -1.12 -16.81 -11.21
N PRO A 37 -2.20 -16.32 -11.84
CA PRO A 37 -2.07 -15.61 -13.12
C PRO A 37 -1.21 -14.35 -12.96
N ALA A 38 -0.19 -14.13 -13.80
CA ALA A 38 0.77 -13.05 -13.57
C ALA A 38 0.13 -11.64 -13.68
N HIS A 39 -0.82 -11.48 -14.61
CA HIS A 39 -1.47 -10.19 -14.89
C HIS A 39 -2.14 -9.57 -13.65
N VAL A 40 -2.67 -10.37 -12.71
CA VAL A 40 -3.35 -9.81 -11.53
C VAL A 40 -2.41 -8.98 -10.65
N PHE A 41 -1.12 -9.29 -10.67
CA PHE A 41 -0.09 -8.52 -9.95
C PHE A 41 0.53 -7.43 -10.82
N LEU A 42 0.81 -7.74 -12.09
CA LEU A 42 1.47 -6.82 -13.02
C LEU A 42 0.63 -5.56 -13.31
N ASP A 43 -0.69 -5.71 -13.41
CA ASP A 43 -1.59 -4.58 -13.69
C ASP A 43 -1.71 -3.62 -12.50
N ARG A 44 -1.28 -4.03 -11.30
CA ARG A 44 -1.55 -3.33 -10.02
C ARG A 44 -0.29 -2.91 -9.28
N SER A 45 0.82 -3.58 -9.57
CA SER A 45 2.10 -3.36 -8.92
C SER A 45 3.02 -2.84 -10.01
N GLY A 46 3.42 -1.56 -9.90
CA GLY A 46 4.20 -0.88 -10.94
C GLY A 46 5.49 -1.59 -11.34
N GLU A 47 6.25 -0.96 -12.25
CA GLU A 47 7.48 -1.51 -12.87
C GLU A 47 8.44 -2.18 -11.87
N ASP A 48 8.56 -1.65 -10.65
CA ASP A 48 9.44 -2.16 -9.59
C ASP A 48 9.04 -3.56 -9.07
N PHE A 49 7.76 -3.91 -9.14
CA PHE A 49 7.28 -5.21 -8.67
C PHE A 49 7.47 -6.31 -9.71
N ARG A 50 7.43 -5.97 -11.02
CA ARG A 50 7.65 -6.93 -12.11
C ARG A 50 9.02 -7.61 -12.00
N GLY A 51 10.06 -6.85 -11.66
CA GLY A 51 11.42 -7.38 -11.48
C GLY A 51 11.56 -8.35 -10.31
N ARG A 52 10.54 -8.46 -9.45
CA ARG A 52 10.54 -9.28 -8.24
C ARG A 52 9.68 -10.53 -8.36
N LEU A 53 8.99 -10.75 -9.48
CA LEU A 53 8.12 -11.92 -9.67
C LEU A 53 8.90 -13.09 -10.27
N TYR A 54 8.68 -14.29 -9.73
CA TYR A 54 9.08 -15.53 -10.40
C TYR A 54 8.01 -15.90 -11.44
N LEU A 55 8.31 -15.61 -12.71
CA LEU A 55 7.40 -15.85 -13.83
C LEU A 55 7.59 -17.26 -14.43
N THR A 56 6.49 -17.83 -14.92
CA THR A 56 6.46 -19.05 -15.71
C THR A 56 5.34 -18.96 -16.73
N SER A 57 5.31 -19.89 -17.69
CA SER A 57 4.24 -19.96 -18.69
C SER A 57 3.83 -21.41 -18.93
N ASP A 58 2.58 -21.60 -19.33
CA ASP A 58 2.08 -22.91 -19.76
C ASP A 58 2.27 -23.12 -21.27
N GLY A 59 1.88 -24.31 -21.75
CA GLY A 59 1.97 -24.66 -23.17
C GLY A 59 1.08 -23.82 -24.10
N SER A 60 0.15 -23.02 -23.57
CA SER A 60 -0.68 -22.08 -24.33
C SER A 60 -0.04 -20.68 -24.47
N GLY A 61 1.02 -20.42 -23.72
CA GLY A 61 1.66 -19.11 -23.62
C GLY A 61 1.04 -18.20 -22.56
N ALA A 62 0.12 -18.69 -21.73
CA ALA A 62 -0.41 -17.93 -20.60
C ALA A 62 0.67 -17.73 -19.53
N GLU A 63 0.83 -16.50 -19.05
CA GLU A 63 1.83 -16.15 -18.02
C GLU A 63 1.29 -16.32 -16.60
N PHE A 64 2.08 -16.96 -15.76
CA PHE A 64 1.82 -17.20 -14.35
C PHE A 64 3.00 -16.71 -13.51
N CYS A 65 2.75 -16.54 -12.22
CA CYS A 65 3.80 -16.33 -11.23
C CYS A 65 3.59 -17.21 -9.99
N LEU A 66 4.67 -17.45 -9.25
CA LEU A 66 4.54 -17.86 -7.85
C LEU A 66 4.00 -16.66 -7.05
N ARG A 67 3.04 -16.91 -6.15
CA ARG A 67 2.40 -15.85 -5.36
C ARG A 67 3.45 -15.02 -4.61
N PRO A 68 3.49 -13.69 -4.81
CA PRO A 68 4.43 -12.82 -4.11
C PRO A 68 3.90 -12.32 -2.77
N GLU A 69 2.61 -12.52 -2.51
CA GLU A 69 1.85 -12.12 -1.32
C GLU A 69 0.51 -12.87 -1.31
N TYR A 70 -0.26 -12.72 -0.22
CA TYR A 70 -1.54 -13.43 -0.04
C TYR A 70 -2.79 -12.59 -0.29
N THR A 71 -2.75 -11.27 -0.13
CA THR A 71 -3.93 -10.39 -0.16
C THR A 71 -4.71 -10.56 -1.46
N ILE A 72 -4.06 -10.45 -2.62
CA ILE A 72 -4.72 -10.56 -3.93
C ILE A 72 -5.27 -11.99 -4.14
N PRO A 73 -4.50 -13.07 -3.92
CA PRO A 73 -5.04 -14.43 -3.99
C PRO A 73 -6.26 -14.66 -3.08
N VAL A 74 -6.23 -14.18 -1.83
CA VAL A 74 -7.36 -14.29 -0.89
C VAL A 74 -8.56 -13.49 -1.37
N CYS A 75 -8.35 -12.29 -1.92
CA CYS A 75 -9.42 -11.51 -2.54
C CYS A 75 -10.07 -12.26 -3.71
N LEU A 76 -9.28 -12.90 -4.58
CA LEU A 76 -9.78 -13.68 -5.71
C LEU A 76 -10.60 -14.89 -5.25
N ASP A 77 -10.10 -15.63 -4.27
CA ASP A 77 -10.82 -16.78 -3.70
C ASP A 77 -12.14 -16.35 -3.03
N TYR A 78 -12.14 -15.24 -2.29
CA TYR A 78 -13.35 -14.66 -1.70
C TYR A 78 -14.37 -14.26 -2.78
N LEU A 79 -13.94 -13.57 -3.84
CA LEU A 79 -14.82 -13.16 -4.94
C LEU A 79 -15.39 -14.34 -5.73
N ALA A 80 -14.66 -15.46 -5.79
CA ALA A 80 -15.16 -16.70 -6.40
C ALA A 80 -16.07 -17.52 -5.47
N SER A 81 -16.15 -17.16 -4.19
CA SER A 81 -16.92 -17.90 -3.18
C SER A 81 -18.39 -17.46 -3.15
N ALA A 82 -19.23 -18.27 -2.51
CA ALA A 82 -20.63 -17.90 -2.23
C ALA A 82 -20.79 -16.77 -1.21
N GLN A 83 -19.71 -16.36 -0.53
CA GLN A 83 -19.70 -15.28 0.46
C GLN A 83 -19.37 -13.91 -0.16
N ALA A 84 -19.09 -13.84 -1.47
CA ALA A 84 -18.71 -12.60 -2.13
C ALA A 84 -19.77 -11.50 -1.93
N GLY A 85 -19.35 -10.40 -1.30
CA GLY A 85 -20.20 -9.25 -0.94
C GLY A 85 -20.63 -9.23 0.54
N GLU A 86 -20.57 -10.37 1.22
CA GLU A 86 -20.94 -10.50 2.64
C GLU A 86 -19.72 -10.32 3.56
N PRO A 87 -19.92 -9.89 4.82
CA PRO A 87 -18.84 -9.83 5.79
C PRO A 87 -18.15 -11.18 5.97
N ALA A 88 -16.84 -11.23 5.77
CA ALA A 88 -16.03 -12.43 5.89
C ALA A 88 -14.65 -12.11 6.49
N ALA A 89 -14.06 -13.09 7.19
CA ALA A 89 -12.77 -12.96 7.85
C ALA A 89 -11.93 -14.21 7.61
N PHE A 90 -10.73 -14.04 7.06
CA PHE A 90 -9.85 -15.11 6.64
C PHE A 90 -8.48 -15.00 7.30
N ALA A 91 -7.82 -16.13 7.50
CA ALA A 91 -6.42 -16.23 7.90
C ALA A 91 -5.65 -17.14 6.96
N TYR A 92 -4.38 -16.83 6.75
CA TYR A 92 -3.48 -17.58 5.88
C TYR A 92 -2.08 -17.72 6.47
N GLY A 93 -1.29 -18.64 5.93
CA GLY A 93 0.06 -18.92 6.42
C GLY A 93 0.85 -19.89 5.54
N GLY A 94 2.11 -19.55 5.22
CA GLY A 94 2.99 -20.36 4.39
C GLY A 94 3.86 -19.51 3.45
N SER A 95 4.46 -20.14 2.44
CA SER A 95 5.46 -19.50 1.59
C SER A 95 4.88 -18.45 0.63
N ILE A 96 5.64 -17.37 0.44
CA ILE A 96 5.53 -16.39 -0.64
C ILE A 96 6.88 -16.25 -1.35
N PHE A 97 6.87 -15.78 -2.60
CA PHE A 97 8.08 -15.77 -3.43
C PHE A 97 8.33 -14.40 -4.04
N ARG A 98 9.51 -13.84 -3.78
CA ARG A 98 9.96 -12.57 -4.37
C ARG A 98 11.42 -12.68 -4.73
N ALA A 99 11.75 -12.47 -6.00
CA ALA A 99 13.13 -12.39 -6.42
C ALA A 99 13.84 -11.23 -5.68
N PRO A 100 15.10 -11.42 -5.25
CA PRO A 100 15.88 -10.36 -4.64
C PRO A 100 16.08 -9.21 -5.64
N GLU A 101 16.27 -8.00 -5.11
CA GLU A 101 16.63 -6.85 -5.94
C GLU A 101 17.95 -7.11 -6.67
N HIS A 102 18.15 -6.43 -7.80
CA HIS A 102 19.32 -6.66 -8.65
C HIS A 102 20.63 -6.45 -7.87
N GLY A 103 21.38 -7.53 -7.65
CA GLY A 103 22.65 -7.51 -6.89
C GLY A 103 22.52 -7.83 -5.39
N ALA A 104 21.30 -8.04 -4.87
CA ALA A 104 21.07 -8.52 -3.52
C ALA A 104 21.11 -10.06 -3.44
N THR A 105 21.54 -10.59 -2.30
CA THR A 105 21.55 -12.03 -2.02
C THR A 105 20.33 -12.39 -1.16
N GLY A 106 19.64 -13.49 -1.48
CA GLY A 106 18.51 -14.01 -0.71
C GLY A 106 17.87 -15.20 -1.41
N ASP A 107 17.22 -16.07 -0.65
CA ASP A 107 16.65 -17.33 -1.16
C ASP A 107 15.38 -17.11 -2.00
N GLY A 108 14.77 -15.93 -1.89
CA GLY A 108 13.60 -15.52 -2.66
C GLY A 108 12.30 -16.21 -2.26
N GLU A 109 12.35 -17.07 -1.25
CA GLU A 109 11.21 -17.68 -0.55
C GLU A 109 11.15 -17.14 0.87
N PHE A 110 9.94 -16.80 1.33
CA PHE A 110 9.71 -16.23 2.67
C PHE A 110 8.47 -16.85 3.30
N LEU A 111 8.47 -17.02 4.62
CA LEU A 111 7.28 -17.42 5.36
C LEU A 111 6.48 -16.20 5.81
N GLN A 112 5.20 -16.20 5.46
CA GLN A 112 4.25 -15.16 5.83
C GLN A 112 2.97 -15.79 6.39
N ALA A 113 2.44 -15.19 7.44
CA ALA A 113 1.08 -15.43 7.92
C ALA A 113 0.31 -14.13 7.95
N GLY A 114 -1.02 -14.18 7.90
CA GLY A 114 -1.80 -12.96 7.91
C GLY A 114 -3.28 -13.23 7.96
N LEU A 115 -4.03 -12.14 7.91
CA LEU A 115 -5.47 -12.13 8.06
C LEU A 115 -6.10 -11.01 7.23
N GLU A 116 -7.30 -11.27 6.70
CA GLU A 116 -8.09 -10.32 5.92
C GLU A 116 -9.51 -10.25 6.48
N SER A 117 -10.08 -9.04 6.54
CA SER A 117 -11.51 -8.82 6.79
C SER A 117 -12.13 -8.07 5.62
N PHE A 118 -13.25 -8.58 5.11
CA PHE A 118 -14.01 -8.03 4.00
C PHE A 118 -15.43 -7.68 4.42
N GLY A 119 -16.03 -6.68 3.77
CA GLY A 119 -17.47 -6.37 3.84
C GLY A 119 -17.96 -5.68 5.12
N ARG A 120 -17.13 -5.57 6.17
CA ARG A 120 -17.48 -4.88 7.42
C ARG A 120 -17.74 -3.38 7.23
N GLN A 121 -18.82 -2.89 7.82
CA GLN A 121 -19.23 -1.48 7.73
C GLN A 121 -18.73 -0.64 8.92
N ASP A 122 -18.39 -1.27 10.04
CA ASP A 122 -17.78 -0.64 11.21
C ASP A 122 -16.25 -0.50 11.04
N ARG A 123 -15.86 0.30 10.05
CA ARG A 123 -14.51 0.42 9.51
C ARG A 123 -13.44 0.58 10.60
N GLU A 124 -13.63 1.51 11.52
CA GLU A 124 -12.66 1.82 12.58
C GLU A 124 -12.50 0.68 13.57
N ALA A 125 -13.58 -0.07 13.85
CA ALA A 125 -13.54 -1.25 14.71
C ALA A 125 -12.86 -2.43 14.01
N ALA A 126 -13.09 -2.61 12.70
CA ALA A 126 -12.37 -3.60 11.89
C ALA A 126 -10.87 -3.25 11.82
N ASP A 127 -10.51 -1.99 11.61
CA ASP A 127 -9.10 -1.55 11.61
C ASP A 127 -8.39 -1.89 12.93
N ALA A 128 -9.05 -1.60 14.06
CA ALA A 128 -8.54 -1.91 15.39
C ALA A 128 -8.42 -3.41 15.65
N GLU A 129 -9.39 -4.21 15.19
CA GLU A 129 -9.36 -5.67 15.29
C GLU A 129 -8.17 -6.28 14.57
N ILE A 130 -7.95 -5.87 13.31
CA ILE A 130 -6.87 -6.42 12.48
C ILE A 130 -5.51 -6.11 13.10
N LEU A 131 -5.30 -4.86 13.56
CA LEU A 131 -4.05 -4.47 14.22
C LEU A 131 -3.83 -5.28 15.51
N ALA A 132 -4.86 -5.38 16.37
CA ALA A 132 -4.77 -6.10 17.62
C ALA A 132 -4.48 -7.59 17.41
N ALA A 133 -5.27 -8.26 16.56
CA ALA A 133 -5.09 -9.67 16.27
C ALA A 133 -3.68 -9.97 15.70
N ALA A 134 -3.15 -9.09 14.84
CA ALA A 134 -1.80 -9.25 14.31
C ALA A 134 -0.72 -9.13 15.40
N LEU A 135 -0.81 -8.11 16.27
CA LEU A 135 0.15 -7.91 17.36
C LEU A 135 0.08 -9.03 18.40
N GLU A 136 -1.12 -9.46 18.77
CA GLU A 136 -1.35 -10.53 19.73
C GLU A 136 -0.90 -11.89 19.19
N ALA A 137 -1.11 -12.17 17.90
CA ALA A 137 -0.58 -13.36 17.25
C ALA A 137 0.94 -13.37 17.20
N ALA A 138 1.57 -12.24 16.88
CA ALA A 138 3.03 -12.10 16.92
C ALA A 138 3.58 -12.32 18.33
N ALA A 139 2.93 -11.75 19.36
CA ALA A 139 3.30 -11.96 20.75
C ALA A 139 3.12 -13.43 21.18
N ALA A 140 2.04 -14.09 20.75
CA ALA A 140 1.81 -15.52 21.01
C ALA A 140 2.89 -16.42 20.37
N ALA A 141 3.55 -15.95 19.32
CA ALA A 141 4.69 -16.61 18.68
C ALA A 141 6.06 -16.10 19.17
N GLY A 142 6.09 -15.31 20.25
CA GLY A 142 7.31 -14.93 20.97
C GLY A 142 7.90 -13.57 20.59
N ALA A 143 7.26 -12.79 19.71
CA ALA A 143 7.71 -11.43 19.44
C ALA A 143 7.54 -10.54 20.68
N THR A 144 8.51 -9.69 20.96
CA THR A 144 8.48 -8.74 22.07
C THR A 144 8.91 -7.35 21.59
N ALA A 145 8.47 -6.31 22.32
CA ALA A 145 8.89 -4.92 22.11
C ALA A 145 8.72 -4.43 20.65
N LEU A 146 7.53 -4.63 20.07
CA LEU A 146 7.23 -4.09 18.74
C LEU A 146 6.75 -2.64 18.84
N ASN A 147 7.45 -1.73 18.14
CA ASN A 147 7.04 -0.35 17.95
C ASN A 147 6.07 -0.28 16.77
N VAL A 148 4.89 0.32 16.99
CA VAL A 148 3.86 0.46 15.96
C VAL A 148 3.93 1.85 15.34
N HIS A 149 4.07 1.89 14.02
CA HIS A 149 4.01 3.11 13.21
C HIS A 149 2.72 3.10 12.39
N ILE A 150 1.94 4.17 12.45
CA ILE A 150 0.66 4.30 11.78
C ILE A 150 0.59 5.53 10.86
N GLY A 151 -0.29 5.45 9.88
CA GLY A 151 -0.67 6.54 8.97
C GLY A 151 -2.10 6.35 8.47
N ASP A 152 -2.57 7.27 7.64
CA ASP A 152 -3.92 7.21 7.11
C ASP A 152 -3.99 7.83 5.70
N ALA A 153 -4.06 6.97 4.69
CA ALA A 153 -4.17 7.37 3.29
C ALA A 153 -5.50 8.07 2.99
N GLY A 154 -6.57 7.76 3.73
CA GLY A 154 -7.87 8.41 3.59
C GLY A 154 -7.84 9.85 4.13
N LEU A 155 -7.17 10.07 5.26
CA LEU A 155 -6.95 11.40 5.82
C LEU A 155 -6.07 12.26 4.90
N VAL A 156 -4.99 11.68 4.35
CA VAL A 156 -4.15 12.35 3.35
C VAL A 156 -4.95 12.70 2.10
N ALA A 157 -5.78 11.79 1.60
CA ALA A 157 -6.64 12.05 0.45
C ALA A 157 -7.62 13.21 0.73
N ALA A 158 -8.27 13.21 1.89
CA ALA A 158 -9.16 14.28 2.31
C ALA A 158 -8.46 15.64 2.38
N PHE A 159 -7.21 15.68 2.91
CA PHE A 159 -6.39 16.88 2.90
C PHE A 159 -6.09 17.37 1.48
N LEU A 160 -5.62 16.48 0.60
CA LEU A 160 -5.26 16.81 -0.79
C LEU A 160 -6.47 17.27 -1.63
N GLU A 161 -7.67 16.76 -1.34
CA GLU A 161 -8.92 17.21 -1.97
C GLU A 161 -9.33 18.63 -1.56
N ARG A 162 -8.96 19.07 -0.35
CA ARG A 162 -9.21 20.42 0.15
C ARG A 162 -8.09 21.41 -0.15
N LEU A 163 -6.92 20.91 -0.55
CA LEU A 163 -5.80 21.74 -0.96
C LEU A 163 -6.10 22.42 -2.31
N ASP A 164 -5.93 23.74 -2.35
CA ASP A 164 -6.09 24.55 -3.57
C ASP A 164 -4.88 24.38 -4.50
N VAL A 165 -4.86 23.23 -5.18
CA VAL A 165 -3.87 22.89 -6.20
C VAL A 165 -4.54 22.40 -7.49
N PRO A 166 -3.91 22.65 -8.65
CA PRO A 166 -4.33 22.03 -9.91
C PRO A 166 -4.37 20.50 -9.80
N ALA A 167 -5.27 19.85 -10.53
CA ALA A 167 -5.48 18.40 -10.47
C ALA A 167 -4.19 17.58 -10.72
N VAL A 168 -3.32 18.06 -11.60
CA VAL A 168 -2.00 17.45 -11.86
C VAL A 168 -1.11 17.42 -10.60
N TRP A 169 -1.09 18.50 -9.82
CA TRP A 169 -0.33 18.56 -8.57
C TRP A 169 -0.95 17.69 -7.50
N ARG A 170 -2.29 17.63 -7.42
CA ARG A 170 -2.98 16.72 -6.50
C ARG A 170 -2.61 15.26 -6.77
N ARG A 171 -2.67 14.82 -8.03
CA ARG A 171 -2.25 13.46 -8.44
C ARG A 171 -0.78 13.21 -8.13
N ARG A 172 0.09 14.17 -8.43
CA ARG A 172 1.54 14.07 -8.18
C ARG A 172 1.86 13.95 -6.69
N LEU A 173 1.18 14.73 -5.84
CA LEU A 173 1.31 14.66 -4.38
C LEU A 173 0.82 13.32 -3.84
N ALA A 174 -0.35 12.85 -4.26
CA ALA A 174 -0.88 11.56 -3.85
C ALA A 174 0.05 10.40 -4.26
N ALA A 175 0.49 10.38 -5.52
CA ALA A 175 1.37 9.32 -6.03
C ALA A 175 2.79 9.40 -5.47
N GLY A 176 3.29 10.59 -5.17
CA GLY A 176 4.59 10.77 -4.51
C GLY A 176 4.54 10.33 -3.04
N HIS A 177 3.47 10.67 -2.31
CA HIS A 177 3.23 10.20 -0.95
C HIS A 177 3.14 8.68 -0.87
N ALA A 178 2.34 8.03 -1.74
CA ALA A 178 2.22 6.58 -1.80
C ALA A 178 3.58 5.86 -2.01
N ARG A 179 4.51 6.51 -2.73
CA ARG A 179 5.88 6.03 -2.96
C ARG A 179 6.88 6.45 -1.86
N GLY A 180 6.43 7.07 -0.77
CA GLY A 180 7.28 7.55 0.31
C GLY A 180 8.21 8.71 -0.08
N GLN A 181 7.90 9.46 -1.14
CA GLN A 181 8.71 10.61 -1.56
C GLN A 181 8.54 11.77 -0.58
N ARG A 182 9.62 12.51 -0.31
CA ARG A 182 9.52 13.75 0.47
C ARG A 182 8.73 14.77 -0.32
N ILE A 183 7.80 15.44 0.34
CA ILE A 183 6.89 16.40 -0.28
C ILE A 183 7.62 17.54 -0.99
N ALA A 184 8.71 18.05 -0.39
CA ALA A 184 9.57 19.06 -1.01
C ALA A 184 10.15 18.61 -2.36
N ASP A 185 10.50 17.33 -2.49
CA ASP A 185 11.03 16.77 -3.74
C ASP A 185 9.92 16.62 -4.79
N ILE A 186 8.68 16.33 -4.38
CA ILE A 186 7.53 16.24 -5.29
C ILE A 186 7.28 17.59 -5.97
N PHE A 187 7.36 18.69 -5.23
CA PHE A 187 7.19 20.05 -5.75
C PHE A 187 8.32 20.51 -6.67
N THR A 188 9.41 19.75 -6.77
CA THR A 188 10.49 20.01 -7.73
C THR A 188 10.12 19.42 -9.09
N PRO A 189 10.13 20.21 -10.19
CA PRO A 189 9.85 19.68 -11.52
C PRO A 189 10.85 18.58 -11.90
N PRO A 190 10.44 17.53 -12.64
CA PRO A 190 11.39 16.53 -13.12
C PRO A 190 12.44 17.19 -14.02
N ARG A 191 13.71 16.80 -13.87
CA ARG A 191 14.78 17.23 -14.79
C ARG A 191 14.47 16.70 -16.21
N ARG A 192 14.61 17.54 -17.23
CA ARG A 192 14.49 17.16 -18.64
C ARG A 192 15.53 16.09 -18.99
N ASN A 193 15.09 14.87 -19.30
CA ASN A 193 15.92 13.84 -19.93
C ASN A 193 15.66 13.70 -21.45
N GLY A 194 15.01 14.69 -22.09
CA GLY A 194 14.70 14.69 -23.52
C GLY A 194 15.36 15.86 -24.26
N GLY A 195 15.90 15.58 -25.46
CA GLY A 195 16.41 16.58 -26.39
C GLY A 195 15.33 17.52 -26.95
N PRO A 196 15.72 18.61 -27.63
CA PRO A 196 14.82 19.70 -28.08
C PRO A 196 13.62 19.27 -28.94
N ASP A 197 13.68 18.11 -29.62
CA ASP A 197 12.65 17.64 -30.56
C ASP A 197 11.34 17.17 -29.91
N GLN A 198 11.32 16.81 -28.62
CA GLN A 198 10.09 16.37 -27.94
C GLN A 198 9.16 17.53 -27.54
N SER A 199 9.64 18.78 -27.65
CA SER A 199 8.90 19.97 -27.23
C SER A 199 7.72 20.33 -28.15
N GLY A 200 7.83 20.07 -29.46
CA GLY A 200 6.81 20.43 -30.45
C GLY A 200 5.55 19.58 -30.36
N VAL A 201 5.68 18.27 -30.08
CA VAL A 201 4.55 17.35 -29.92
C VAL A 201 3.80 17.64 -28.62
N LEU A 202 4.51 17.86 -27.51
CA LEU A 202 3.93 18.24 -26.23
C LEU A 202 3.14 19.56 -26.32
N ALA A 203 3.68 20.58 -27.00
CA ALA A 203 3.02 21.86 -27.21
C ALA A 203 1.84 21.82 -28.19
N ALA A 204 1.74 20.77 -29.03
CA ALA A 204 0.59 20.55 -29.89
C ALA A 204 -0.54 19.85 -29.14
N LEU A 205 -0.21 18.93 -28.23
CA LEU A 205 -1.17 18.19 -27.40
C LEU A 205 -1.92 19.10 -26.40
N THR A 206 -1.30 20.16 -25.90
CA THR A 206 -1.94 21.10 -24.97
C THR A 206 -2.99 22.02 -25.61
N LYS A 207 -3.02 22.11 -26.94
CA LYS A 207 -4.00 22.92 -27.68
C LYS A 207 -5.30 22.18 -27.99
N VAL A 208 -5.35 20.90 -27.65
CA VAL A 208 -6.51 20.04 -27.85
C VAL A 208 -7.15 19.77 -26.49
N ASP A 209 -8.45 19.47 -26.46
CA ASP A 209 -9.12 19.05 -25.23
C ASP A 209 -8.38 17.85 -24.60
N PRO A 210 -8.27 17.75 -23.26
CA PRO A 210 -7.55 16.65 -22.61
C PRO A 210 -8.03 15.25 -23.01
N ALA A 211 -9.32 15.06 -23.26
CA ALA A 211 -9.87 13.78 -23.72
C ALA A 211 -9.45 13.46 -25.16
N ASP A 212 -9.40 14.47 -26.01
CA ASP A 212 -8.98 14.36 -27.41
C ASP A 212 -7.47 14.13 -27.52
N ALA A 213 -6.68 14.83 -26.70
CA ALA A 213 -5.24 14.66 -26.62
C ALA A 213 -4.87 13.27 -26.09
N ARG A 214 -5.62 12.75 -25.12
CA ARG A 214 -5.48 11.37 -24.64
C ARG A 214 -5.74 10.35 -25.75
N ARG A 215 -6.87 10.47 -26.46
CA ARG A 215 -7.20 9.59 -27.59
C ARG A 215 -6.13 9.65 -28.68
N LEU A 216 -5.64 10.85 -29.01
CA LEU A 216 -4.60 11.02 -30.01
C LEU A 216 -3.31 10.29 -29.63
N VAL A 217 -2.89 10.38 -28.37
CA VAL A 217 -1.69 9.66 -27.89
C VAL A 217 -1.93 8.14 -27.87
N GLU A 218 -3.10 7.69 -27.41
CA GLU A 218 -3.48 6.27 -27.46
C GLU A 218 -3.44 5.73 -28.91
N ASP A 219 -4.04 6.45 -29.86
CA ASP A 219 -4.05 6.10 -31.29
C ASP A 219 -2.63 6.09 -31.88
N LEU A 220 -1.80 7.09 -31.56
CA LEU A 220 -0.41 7.17 -32.03
C LEU A 220 0.44 6.00 -31.51
N LEU A 221 0.30 5.65 -30.23
CA LEU A 221 1.01 4.52 -29.64
C LEU A 221 0.55 3.18 -30.26
N SER A 222 -0.75 3.05 -30.52
CA SER A 222 -1.32 1.89 -31.21
C SER A 222 -0.81 1.77 -32.65
N ILE A 223 -0.81 2.87 -33.41
CA ILE A 223 -0.34 2.91 -34.81
C ILE A 223 1.17 2.60 -34.90
N ALA A 224 1.95 3.11 -33.95
CA ALA A 224 3.38 2.88 -33.88
C ALA A 224 3.75 1.43 -33.49
N GLY A 225 2.75 0.58 -33.18
CA GLY A 225 2.99 -0.78 -32.73
C GLY A 225 3.75 -0.85 -31.40
N ILE A 226 3.77 0.26 -30.65
CA ILE A 226 4.43 0.33 -29.34
C ILE A 226 3.53 -0.38 -28.35
N THR A 227 3.83 -1.65 -28.12
CA THR A 227 3.32 -2.37 -26.97
C THR A 227 3.93 -1.72 -25.73
N ALA A 228 3.06 -1.08 -24.92
CA ALA A 228 3.26 -0.73 -23.52
C ALA A 228 4.68 -1.03 -22.97
N VAL A 229 5.63 -0.10 -23.13
CA VAL A 229 6.97 -0.28 -22.55
C VAL A 229 6.82 -0.24 -21.03
N GLY A 230 7.26 -1.30 -20.35
CA GLY A 230 7.23 -1.36 -18.88
C GLY A 230 5.88 -1.71 -18.25
N GLY A 231 4.93 -2.26 -19.01
CA GLY A 231 3.65 -2.73 -18.45
C GLY A 231 2.61 -1.63 -18.21
N ARG A 232 2.88 -0.38 -18.62
CA ARG A 232 1.91 0.72 -18.58
C ARG A 232 0.98 0.70 -19.78
N SER A 233 -0.32 0.88 -19.56
CA SER A 233 -1.29 1.06 -20.65
C SER A 233 -0.99 2.32 -21.47
N ALA A 234 -1.42 2.33 -22.73
CA ALA A 234 -1.30 3.52 -23.59
C ALA A 234 -2.00 4.76 -22.97
N ALA A 235 -3.09 4.54 -22.23
CA ALA A 235 -3.81 5.56 -21.49
C ALA A 235 -2.96 6.21 -20.39
N GLU A 236 -2.26 5.42 -19.58
CA GLU A 236 -1.37 5.92 -18.52
C GLU A 236 -0.17 6.68 -19.10
N ILE A 237 0.35 6.20 -20.23
CA ILE A 237 1.42 6.89 -20.95
C ILE A 237 0.90 8.25 -21.42
N ALA A 238 -0.27 8.30 -22.07
CA ALA A 238 -0.91 9.53 -22.53
C ALA A 238 -1.15 10.53 -21.39
N GLU A 239 -1.68 10.08 -20.26
CA GLU A 239 -1.95 10.92 -19.09
C GLU A 239 -0.65 11.55 -18.55
N ARG A 240 0.45 10.78 -18.48
CA ARG A 240 1.76 11.31 -18.07
C ARG A 240 2.30 12.37 -19.02
N PHE A 241 2.13 12.20 -20.33
CA PHE A 241 2.54 13.20 -21.31
C PHE A 241 1.75 14.51 -21.13
N LEU A 242 0.44 14.43 -20.88
CA LEU A 242 -0.42 15.59 -20.62
C LEU A 242 -0.07 16.30 -19.29
N ASP A 243 0.21 15.53 -18.24
CA ASP A 243 0.68 16.07 -16.96
C ASP A 243 1.99 16.85 -17.12
N GLN A 244 2.94 16.29 -17.87
CA GLN A 244 4.21 16.94 -18.14
C GLN A 244 4.03 18.25 -18.93
N ALA A 245 3.12 18.28 -19.89
CA ALA A 245 2.84 19.47 -20.68
C ALA A 245 2.20 20.58 -19.82
N THR A 246 1.22 20.23 -18.99
CA THR A 246 0.55 21.15 -18.05
C THR A 246 1.52 21.76 -17.03
N LEU A 247 2.45 20.96 -16.51
CA LEU A 247 3.48 21.43 -15.58
C LEU A 247 4.48 22.39 -16.27
N THR A 248 4.69 22.25 -17.58
CA THR A 248 5.61 23.09 -18.36
C THR A 248 5.01 24.46 -18.68
N GLU A 249 3.69 24.57 -18.83
CA GLU A 249 2.98 25.83 -19.11
C GLU A 249 2.76 26.72 -17.87
N GLY A 250 3.25 26.30 -16.69
CA GLY A 250 3.25 27.16 -15.50
C GLY A 250 2.04 26.99 -14.60
N ALA A 251 1.50 25.76 -14.46
CA ALA A 251 0.65 25.40 -13.34
C ALA A 251 1.43 25.55 -12.02
N ALA A 252 1.62 26.78 -11.54
CA ALA A 252 2.38 27.08 -10.34
C ALA A 252 1.52 26.80 -9.10
N VAL A 253 2.15 26.24 -8.08
CA VAL A 253 1.56 26.14 -6.73
C VAL A 253 2.07 27.35 -5.95
N SER A 254 1.19 28.05 -5.23
CA SER A 254 1.58 29.18 -4.39
C SER A 254 2.53 28.73 -3.27
N ASN A 255 3.35 29.65 -2.77
CA ASN A 255 4.27 29.34 -1.67
C ASN A 255 3.50 28.99 -0.40
N GLU A 256 2.34 29.61 -0.19
CA GLU A 256 1.43 29.35 0.91
C GLU A 256 0.88 27.92 0.86
N THR A 257 0.40 27.48 -0.31
CA THR A 257 -0.10 26.12 -0.50
C THR A 257 1.01 25.07 -0.36
N ARG A 258 2.22 25.37 -0.85
CA ARG A 258 3.39 24.51 -0.63
C ARG A 258 3.72 24.39 0.86
N ALA A 259 3.80 25.52 1.58
CA ALA A 259 4.10 25.54 3.01
C ALA A 259 3.04 24.80 3.83
N LEU A 260 1.76 24.93 3.45
CA LEU A 260 0.65 24.20 4.08
C LEU A 260 0.77 22.68 3.87
N ALA A 261 1.09 22.24 2.66
CA ALA A 261 1.34 20.83 2.39
C ALA A 261 2.55 20.30 3.18
N GLU A 262 3.67 21.02 3.17
CA GLU A 262 4.86 20.66 3.94
C GLU A 262 4.57 20.60 5.44
N ALA A 263 3.80 21.55 5.98
CA ALA A 263 3.40 21.58 7.39
C ALA A 263 2.50 20.39 7.75
N PHE A 264 1.53 20.03 6.90
CA PHE A 264 0.67 18.86 7.13
C PHE A 264 1.48 17.56 7.17
N PHE A 265 2.34 17.34 6.17
CA PHE A 265 3.14 16.12 6.07
C PHE A 265 4.30 16.05 7.08
N ALA A 266 4.66 17.17 7.71
CA ALA A 266 5.60 17.20 8.83
C ALA A 266 4.97 16.79 10.18
N ILE A 267 3.65 16.57 10.23
CA ILE A 267 2.98 16.13 11.47
C ILE A 267 3.36 14.68 11.76
N ASP A 268 4.00 14.50 12.91
CA ASP A 268 4.54 13.25 13.42
C ASP A 268 4.47 13.26 14.95
N GLY A 269 4.13 12.12 15.57
CA GLY A 269 4.06 11.98 17.02
C GLY A 269 2.97 11.02 17.48
N ALA A 270 2.57 11.09 18.75
CA ALA A 270 1.48 10.26 19.25
C ALA A 270 0.14 10.62 18.55
N PRO A 271 -0.79 9.67 18.36
CA PRO A 271 -2.02 9.91 17.62
C PRO A 271 -2.86 11.09 18.15
N GLU A 272 -2.97 11.22 19.47
CA GLU A 272 -3.73 12.32 20.10
C GLU A 272 -3.14 13.70 19.78
N SER A 273 -1.83 13.87 19.95
CA SER A 273 -1.15 15.14 19.68
C SER A 273 -1.07 15.44 18.17
N ALA A 274 -0.95 14.42 17.32
CA ALA A 274 -1.04 14.56 15.88
C ALA A 274 -2.44 15.02 15.44
N SER A 275 -3.52 14.42 15.97
CA SER A 275 -4.90 14.85 15.71
C SER A 275 -5.10 16.32 16.08
N ALA A 276 -4.65 16.73 17.27
CA ALA A 276 -4.71 18.13 17.69
C ALA A 276 -3.91 19.08 16.77
N ALA A 277 -2.73 18.67 16.31
CA ALA A 277 -1.94 19.43 15.35
C ALA A 277 -2.63 19.57 13.98
N MET A 278 -3.20 18.49 13.45
CA MET A 278 -3.94 18.50 12.19
C MET A 278 -5.20 19.36 12.28
N ARG A 279 -5.96 19.28 13.38
CA ARG A 279 -7.15 20.12 13.61
C ARG A 279 -6.80 21.61 13.66
N ARG A 280 -5.70 21.98 14.34
CA ARG A 280 -5.21 23.37 14.36
C ARG A 280 -4.81 23.84 12.96
N LEU A 281 -4.01 23.05 12.25
CA LEU A 281 -3.58 23.39 10.88
C LEU A 281 -4.78 23.56 9.94
N ALA A 282 -5.77 22.65 10.02
CA ALA A 282 -6.99 22.73 9.23
C ALA A 282 -7.82 23.97 9.56
N ALA A 283 -7.95 24.33 10.84
CA ALA A 283 -8.65 25.54 11.27
C ALA A 283 -7.96 26.82 10.78
N ASP A 284 -6.63 26.92 10.93
CA ASP A 284 -5.84 28.07 10.50
C ASP A 284 -5.91 28.26 8.97
N ALA A 285 -5.92 27.16 8.22
CA ALA A 285 -6.05 27.16 6.76
C ALA A 285 -7.51 27.12 6.25
N GLN A 286 -8.50 27.16 7.14
CA GLN A 286 -9.93 27.09 6.82
C GLN A 286 -10.33 25.86 5.97
N LEU A 287 -9.65 24.72 6.18
CA LEU A 287 -9.94 23.45 5.53
C LEU A 287 -10.91 22.62 6.37
N ASP A 288 -12.01 22.16 5.77
CA ASP A 288 -12.90 21.20 6.44
C ASP A 288 -12.37 19.77 6.29
N LEU A 289 -11.73 19.29 7.36
CA LEU A 289 -11.26 17.91 7.55
C LEU A 289 -11.97 17.21 8.71
N SER A 290 -13.09 17.76 9.20
CA SER A 290 -13.78 17.31 10.41
C SER A 290 -14.11 15.81 10.36
N ALA A 291 -14.78 15.36 9.32
CA ALA A 291 -15.17 13.95 9.15
C ALA A 291 -13.96 12.99 9.14
N ALA A 292 -12.87 13.35 8.46
CA ALA A 292 -11.68 12.51 8.38
C ALA A 292 -10.94 12.43 9.73
N LEU A 293 -10.86 13.55 10.45
CA LEU A 293 -10.24 13.60 11.78
C LEU A 293 -11.11 12.93 12.85
N ASP A 294 -12.43 13.00 12.74
CA ASP A 294 -13.35 12.29 13.64
C ASP A 294 -13.25 10.77 13.46
N ALA A 295 -13.10 10.29 12.21
CA ALA A 295 -12.82 8.89 11.90
C ALA A 295 -11.45 8.44 12.45
N PHE A 296 -10.41 9.28 12.29
CA PHE A 296 -9.09 9.03 12.88
C PHE A 296 -9.17 8.87 14.41
N ASP A 297 -9.86 9.78 15.10
CA ASP A 297 -10.04 9.73 16.56
C ASP A 297 -10.91 8.54 16.98
N ALA A 298 -11.93 8.18 16.20
CA ALA A 298 -12.76 7.00 16.44
C ALA A 298 -11.95 5.71 16.35
N ARG A 299 -11.03 5.61 15.38
CA ARG A 299 -10.09 4.50 15.27
C ARG A 299 -9.13 4.43 16.45
N ALA A 300 -8.57 5.57 16.85
CA ALA A 300 -7.71 5.63 18.04
C ALA A 300 -8.44 5.10 19.29
N ARG A 301 -9.71 5.49 19.49
CA ARG A 301 -10.54 4.95 20.58
C ARG A 301 -10.81 3.44 20.43
N ALA A 302 -11.07 2.96 19.21
CA ALA A 302 -11.31 1.53 18.97
C ALA A 302 -10.04 0.69 19.24
N ILE A 303 -8.86 1.19 18.87
CA ILE A 303 -7.55 0.57 19.18
C ILE A 303 -7.33 0.53 20.70
N ALA A 304 -7.59 1.64 21.40
CA ALA A 304 -7.49 1.68 22.86
C ALA A 304 -8.47 0.70 23.54
N ALA A 305 -9.68 0.53 22.99
CA ALA A 305 -10.67 -0.42 23.50
C ALA A 305 -10.24 -1.89 23.32
N ARG A 306 -9.29 -2.19 22.42
CA ARG A 306 -8.60 -3.49 22.32
C ARG A 306 -7.49 -3.69 23.36
N GLY A 307 -7.26 -2.70 24.24
CA GLY A 307 -6.21 -2.77 25.26
C GLY A 307 -4.82 -2.39 24.77
N LEU A 308 -4.70 -1.88 23.53
CA LEU A 308 -3.43 -1.41 22.99
C LEU A 308 -3.10 0.01 23.47
N ALA A 309 -1.85 0.25 23.82
CA ALA A 309 -1.36 1.55 24.23
C ALA A 309 -1.19 2.49 23.03
N VAL A 310 -2.28 3.15 22.63
CA VAL A 310 -2.32 4.07 21.47
C VAL A 310 -1.27 5.19 21.57
N ASN A 311 -0.99 5.66 22.78
CA ASN A 311 -0.02 6.73 23.02
C ASN A 311 1.44 6.29 22.84
N ASP A 312 1.70 4.98 22.83
CA ASP A 312 3.03 4.42 22.54
C ASP A 312 3.22 4.21 21.02
N MET A 313 2.15 4.33 20.23
CA MET A 313 2.23 4.29 18.77
C MET A 313 2.73 5.62 18.23
N ARG A 314 3.45 5.58 17.12
CA ARG A 314 3.83 6.76 16.36
C ARG A 314 2.89 6.92 15.18
N PHE A 315 2.30 8.09 15.00
CA PHE A 315 1.63 8.51 13.78
C PHE A 315 2.58 9.38 12.96
N SER A 316 2.52 9.25 11.63
CA SER A 316 3.12 10.21 10.71
C SER A 316 2.22 10.44 9.51
N ALA A 317 1.93 11.71 9.18
CA ALA A 317 1.15 12.06 8.00
C ALA A 317 1.90 11.70 6.70
N SER A 318 3.23 11.69 6.75
CA SER A 318 4.10 11.29 5.63
C SER A 318 4.23 9.77 5.47
N PHE A 319 3.78 8.98 6.44
CA PHE A 319 3.89 7.53 6.36
C PHE A 319 2.89 6.97 5.35
N ALA A 320 3.45 6.27 4.37
CA ALA A 320 2.73 5.49 3.38
C ALA A 320 3.34 4.09 3.29
N ARG A 321 2.54 3.13 2.88
CA ARG A 321 3.01 1.80 2.53
C ARG A 321 3.27 1.74 1.03
N HIS A 322 4.31 1.02 0.64
CA HIS A 322 4.77 0.85 -0.76
C HIS A 322 3.79 0.09 -1.68
N LEU A 323 2.50 0.01 -1.34
CA LEU A 323 1.46 -0.65 -2.14
C LEU A 323 0.35 0.36 -2.40
N ASP A 324 0.12 0.64 -3.69
CA ASP A 324 -0.74 1.74 -4.13
C ASP A 324 -2.24 1.51 -3.88
N TYR A 325 -2.62 0.33 -3.37
CA TYR A 325 -4.03 -0.03 -3.14
C TYR A 325 -4.60 0.40 -1.78
N TYR A 326 -3.79 0.93 -0.86
CA TYR A 326 -4.30 1.39 0.44
C TYR A 326 -5.14 2.66 0.31
N THR A 327 -6.24 2.72 1.07
CA THR A 327 -7.30 3.74 0.96
C THR A 327 -7.69 4.38 2.31
N GLY A 328 -7.05 3.96 3.40
CA GLY A 328 -7.36 4.41 4.75
C GLY A 328 -6.20 4.15 5.70
N PHE A 329 -6.53 3.65 6.89
CA PHE A 329 -5.56 3.26 7.91
C PHE A 329 -4.45 2.36 7.36
N VAL A 330 -3.20 2.68 7.68
CA VAL A 330 -2.03 1.86 7.37
C VAL A 330 -1.15 1.76 8.59
N PHE A 331 -0.47 0.63 8.75
CA PHE A 331 0.40 0.41 9.91
C PHE A 331 1.54 -0.56 9.61
N GLU A 332 2.58 -0.46 10.41
CA GLU A 332 3.67 -1.42 10.54
C GLU A 332 4.05 -1.62 12.00
N ALA A 333 4.58 -2.80 12.33
CA ALA A 333 5.22 -3.05 13.60
C ALA A 333 6.65 -3.56 13.37
N ARG A 334 7.62 -3.01 14.12
CA ARG A 334 9.07 -3.27 13.98
C ARG A 334 9.69 -3.49 15.36
N HIS A 335 10.77 -4.27 15.47
CA HIS A 335 11.55 -4.38 16.72
C HIS A 335 12.34 -3.10 17.04
N GLY A 336 12.62 -2.29 16.03
CA GLY A 336 13.31 -1.01 16.16
C GLY A 336 13.08 -0.18 14.90
N ASN A 337 13.32 1.14 14.99
CA ASN A 337 12.98 2.06 13.90
C ASN A 337 13.72 1.75 12.58
N ASP A 338 14.94 1.23 12.67
CA ASP A 338 15.79 0.92 11.50
C ASP A 338 15.64 -0.53 11.03
N CYS A 339 14.86 -1.35 11.73
CA CYS A 339 14.61 -2.74 11.36
C CYS A 339 13.49 -2.83 10.33
N GLU A 340 13.59 -3.79 9.41
CA GLU A 340 12.48 -4.16 8.52
C GLU A 340 11.18 -4.46 9.30
N PRO A 341 10.00 -4.17 8.72
CA PRO A 341 8.73 -4.44 9.38
C PRO A 341 8.53 -5.94 9.55
N VAL A 342 8.11 -6.31 10.76
CA VAL A 342 7.68 -7.65 11.17
C VAL A 342 6.20 -7.84 10.85
N ILE A 343 5.42 -6.79 11.05
CA ILE A 343 3.99 -6.74 10.72
C ILE A 343 3.77 -5.55 9.79
N GLY A 344 2.89 -5.70 8.82
CA GLY A 344 2.46 -4.63 7.94
C GLY A 344 1.04 -4.87 7.45
N GLY A 345 0.25 -3.80 7.39
CA GLY A 345 -1.15 -3.92 7.02
C GLY A 345 -1.81 -2.58 6.79
N GLY A 346 -3.12 -2.64 6.54
CA GLY A 346 -3.95 -1.47 6.33
C GLY A 346 -5.22 -1.76 5.56
N ARG A 347 -5.99 -0.69 5.31
CA ARG A 347 -7.30 -0.69 4.67
C ARG A 347 -7.22 -0.42 3.17
N TYR A 348 -7.94 -1.19 2.36
CA TYR A 348 -7.86 -1.20 0.90
C TYR A 348 -9.24 -1.42 0.22
N ASP A 349 -10.23 -0.59 0.54
CA ASP A 349 -11.64 -0.74 0.15
C ASP A 349 -11.91 -0.86 -1.37
N ARG A 350 -10.98 -0.39 -2.21
CA ARG A 350 -11.13 -0.37 -3.67
C ARG A 350 -10.56 -1.61 -4.34
N LEU A 351 -9.69 -2.39 -3.66
CA LEU A 351 -8.94 -3.47 -4.30
C LEU A 351 -9.85 -4.52 -4.94
N LEU A 352 -10.88 -4.97 -4.21
CA LEU A 352 -11.78 -6.03 -4.69
C LEU A 352 -12.55 -5.60 -5.94
N LYS A 353 -12.93 -4.32 -6.06
CA LYS A 353 -13.55 -3.78 -7.28
C LYS A 353 -12.59 -3.82 -8.46
N THR A 354 -11.31 -3.49 -8.24
CA THR A 354 -10.31 -3.64 -9.31
C THR A 354 -10.12 -5.11 -9.73
N LEU A 355 -10.42 -6.06 -8.85
CA LEU A 355 -10.31 -7.51 -9.11
C LEU A 355 -11.60 -8.13 -9.68
N GLY A 356 -12.64 -7.34 -9.94
CA GLY A 356 -13.86 -7.79 -10.60
C GLY A 356 -15.13 -7.73 -9.75
N ALA A 357 -15.08 -7.21 -8.52
CA ALA A 357 -16.31 -6.98 -7.75
C ALA A 357 -17.17 -5.89 -8.40
N ALA A 358 -18.50 -6.03 -8.30
CA ALA A 358 -19.46 -5.08 -8.89
C ALA A 358 -19.44 -3.70 -8.21
N SER A 359 -18.99 -3.62 -6.96
CA SER A 359 -18.91 -2.39 -6.17
C SER A 359 -17.72 -2.44 -5.20
N ASP A 360 -17.40 -1.31 -4.57
CA ASP A 360 -16.35 -1.27 -3.55
C ASP A 360 -16.76 -2.15 -2.35
N ILE A 361 -15.84 -2.98 -1.88
CA ILE A 361 -16.03 -3.85 -0.71
C ILE A 361 -15.02 -3.41 0.34
N PRO A 362 -15.47 -2.85 1.48
CA PRO A 362 -14.56 -2.44 2.54
C PRO A 362 -13.66 -3.60 2.96
N ALA A 363 -12.35 -3.35 3.04
CA ALA A 363 -11.38 -4.40 3.27
C ALA A 363 -10.19 -3.90 4.09
N VAL A 364 -9.73 -4.71 5.04
CA VAL A 364 -8.57 -4.40 5.88
C VAL A 364 -7.85 -5.69 6.26
N GLY A 365 -6.52 -5.62 6.30
CA GLY A 365 -5.68 -6.81 6.45
C GLY A 365 -4.33 -6.54 7.09
N ALA A 366 -3.68 -7.63 7.50
CA ALA A 366 -2.33 -7.61 8.04
C ALA A 366 -1.55 -8.86 7.62
N ALA A 367 -0.26 -8.68 7.42
CA ALA A 367 0.69 -9.77 7.24
C ALA A 367 1.82 -9.68 8.27
N ILE A 368 2.25 -10.84 8.74
CA ILE A 368 3.36 -11.08 9.66
C ILE A 368 4.43 -11.85 8.89
N TRP A 369 5.63 -11.28 8.78
CA TRP A 369 6.80 -11.96 8.20
C TRP A 369 7.46 -12.81 9.28
N ILE A 370 7.30 -14.13 9.16
CA ILE A 370 7.76 -15.10 10.17
C ILE A 370 9.29 -15.08 10.27
N ASP A 371 9.97 -14.88 9.14
CA ASP A 371 11.43 -14.80 9.07
C ASP A 371 12.02 -13.61 9.83
N ARG A 372 11.19 -12.61 10.12
CA ARG A 372 11.59 -11.36 10.81
C ARG A 372 11.03 -11.29 12.23
N LEU A 373 10.25 -12.29 12.64
CA LEU A 373 9.41 -12.25 13.84
C LEU A 373 10.21 -12.30 15.14
N LEU A 374 11.29 -13.07 15.13
CA LEU A 374 12.19 -13.20 16.27
C LEU A 374 13.51 -12.55 15.89
N PRO A 375 14.09 -11.70 16.77
CA PRO A 375 15.38 -11.11 16.51
C PRO A 375 16.43 -12.22 16.35
N ASN A 376 17.38 -12.01 15.43
CA ASN A 376 18.49 -12.93 15.26
C ASN A 376 19.27 -13.01 16.58
N ALA A 377 19.65 -14.21 16.99
CA ALA A 377 20.46 -14.43 18.18
C ALA A 377 21.84 -13.77 17.99
N GLY A 378 21.96 -12.49 18.36
CA GLY A 378 23.17 -11.68 18.14
C GLY A 378 22.93 -10.16 18.08
N GLU A 379 21.68 -9.69 17.98
CA GLU A 379 21.35 -8.25 17.85
C GLU A 379 20.62 -7.66 19.07
N ALA A 380 20.86 -8.22 20.27
CA ALA A 380 20.28 -7.72 21.53
C ALA A 380 21.23 -6.79 22.29
#